data_AF-A0A2V7F6I0-F1
#
_entry.id   AF-A0A2V7F6I0-F1
#
_cell.length_a   1.000
_cell.length_b   1.000
_cell.length_c   1.000
_cell.angle_alpha   90.00
_cell.angle_beta   90.00
_cell.angle_gamma   90.00
#
_symmetry.space_group_name_H-M   'P 1'
#
loop_
_entity.id
_entity.type
_entity.pdbx_description
1 polymer ?
#
loop_
_entity_poly.entity_id
_entity_poly.type
_entity_poly.pdbx_seq_one_letter_code
_entity_poly.pdbx_strand_id
1 'polypeptide(L)'
;LPFRLAEPREVLIIGSGLGMDVAGALRHGADRVDAVDIDPMMFVLGQRLHPERPYDSPRVRRITDDARAFFHGARAAGRRYDLIDFAALDSRALMSSASSVRLDSYLYTRESFAEARQLLRDDGILVLYFYSVHPWIAERLGHLLRETFPDDPLLTNGRSFFISGPGLGPLEARVRRDPAFRDTARAFAPTTPEGRLLPTDDWPFLYLKRRTIPLPYLGMMAELVVLTLLVVRRAYGGYLRLRYHFFFLGAAFLLMETAGVTTLALLFGTTWWVNTLVFSNVLVMILAANQLSAWRSVLPLPALYGGLAATLLLQRAIPLSWYLTLSFELRLPAAGLVFGAPFFFAALVFARSLRATAHVPEALGSNLLGAVVGGCLEYLSLYLGLGALPLLALGLYGISWACRRAA
;
A
#
# COMPACT_ATOMS: atom_id res chain seq x y z
N LEU A 1 -20.57 -15.13 12.77
CA LEU A 1 -21.70 -14.62 11.96
C LEU A 1 -21.72 -15.20 10.55
N PRO A 2 -20.66 -15.09 9.72
CA PRO A 2 -20.68 -15.57 8.33
C PRO A 2 -21.04 -17.06 8.18
N PHE A 3 -20.47 -17.92 9.03
CA PHE A 3 -20.61 -19.37 8.94
C PHE A 3 -21.99 -19.94 9.29
N ARG A 4 -22.80 -19.17 10.05
CA ARG A 4 -24.17 -19.57 10.41
C ARG A 4 -25.16 -19.36 9.27
N LEU A 5 -24.81 -18.50 8.31
CA LEU A 5 -25.70 -18.05 7.26
C LEU A 5 -25.48 -18.80 5.94
N ALA A 6 -24.24 -19.16 5.61
CA ALA A 6 -23.88 -19.69 4.29
C ALA A 6 -23.53 -21.19 4.23
N GLU A 7 -23.37 -21.89 5.36
CA GLU A 7 -22.91 -23.31 5.41
C GLU A 7 -21.80 -23.64 4.38
N PRO A 8 -20.70 -22.86 4.32
CA PRO A 8 -19.70 -22.97 3.26
C PRO A 8 -18.78 -24.18 3.45
N ARG A 9 -18.32 -24.80 2.36
CA ARG A 9 -17.38 -25.94 2.39
C ARG A 9 -15.93 -25.50 2.21
N GLU A 10 -15.65 -24.67 1.21
CA GLU A 10 -14.34 -24.05 0.98
C GLU A 10 -14.36 -22.58 1.43
N VAL A 11 -13.61 -22.30 2.50
CA VAL A 11 -13.58 -20.99 3.17
C VAL A 11 -12.18 -20.39 3.07
N LEU A 12 -12.13 -19.10 2.71
CA LEU A 12 -10.95 -18.27 2.84
C LEU A 12 -11.17 -17.26 3.98
N ILE A 13 -10.26 -17.24 4.96
CA ILE A 13 -10.29 -16.27 6.06
C ILE A 13 -9.05 -15.40 5.97
N ILE A 14 -9.25 -14.10 5.76
CA ILE A 14 -8.20 -13.09 5.68
C ILE A 14 -8.11 -12.38 7.03
N GLY A 15 -6.93 -12.42 7.65
CA GLY A 15 -6.71 -11.90 9.01
C GLY A 15 -7.16 -12.90 10.06
N SER A 16 -6.81 -14.17 9.86
CA SER A 16 -7.31 -15.26 10.69
C SER A 16 -6.94 -15.16 12.18
N GLY A 17 -5.89 -14.39 12.52
CA GLY A 17 -5.49 -14.06 13.88
C GLY A 17 -5.28 -15.31 14.73
N LEU A 18 -5.82 -15.30 15.95
CA LEU A 18 -5.72 -16.45 16.86
C LEU A 18 -6.65 -17.62 16.47
N GLY A 19 -7.47 -17.49 15.43
CA GLY A 19 -8.28 -18.57 14.87
C GLY A 19 -9.75 -18.60 15.28
N MET A 20 -10.31 -17.49 15.78
CA MET A 20 -11.73 -17.42 16.19
C MET A 20 -12.68 -17.74 15.02
N ASP A 21 -12.48 -17.10 13.87
CA ASP A 21 -13.29 -17.34 12.67
C ASP A 21 -12.98 -18.71 12.05
N VAL A 22 -11.75 -19.20 12.18
CA VAL A 22 -11.37 -20.57 11.77
C VAL A 22 -12.15 -21.61 12.60
N ALA A 23 -12.20 -21.45 13.93
CA ALA A 23 -13.01 -22.30 14.80
C ALA A 23 -14.51 -22.18 14.44
N GLY A 24 -14.97 -20.96 14.13
CA GLY A 24 -16.30 -20.70 13.62
C GLY A 24 -16.63 -21.49 12.36
N ALA A 25 -15.75 -21.48 11.36
CA ALA A 25 -15.90 -22.22 10.11
C ALA A 25 -15.94 -23.74 10.35
N LEU A 26 -15.02 -24.25 11.17
CA LEU A 26 -14.94 -25.69 11.49
C LEU A 26 -16.19 -26.21 12.22
N ARG A 27 -16.76 -25.42 13.14
CA ARG A 27 -18.01 -25.74 13.85
C ARG A 27 -19.21 -25.84 12.92
N HIS A 28 -19.21 -25.09 11.82
CA HIS A 28 -20.28 -25.08 10.83
C HIS A 28 -19.98 -26.00 9.64
N GLY A 29 -19.04 -26.94 9.81
CA GLY A 29 -18.85 -28.02 8.85
C GLY A 29 -18.01 -27.67 7.63
N ALA A 30 -17.22 -26.59 7.65
CA ALA A 30 -16.29 -26.31 6.55
C ALA A 30 -15.34 -27.49 6.31
N ASP A 31 -15.26 -27.94 5.06
CA ASP A 31 -14.41 -29.06 4.64
C ASP A 31 -12.95 -28.62 4.53
N ARG A 32 -12.73 -27.37 4.09
CA ARG A 32 -11.41 -26.78 3.94
C ARG A 32 -11.42 -25.29 4.29
N VAL A 33 -10.45 -24.88 5.10
CA VAL A 33 -10.23 -23.49 5.49
C VAL A 33 -8.80 -23.09 5.14
N ASP A 34 -8.65 -22.16 4.20
CA ASP A 34 -7.38 -21.47 3.97
C ASP A 34 -7.36 -20.24 4.90
N ALA A 35 -6.51 -20.28 5.93
CA ALA A 35 -6.37 -19.24 6.95
C ALA A 35 -5.12 -18.41 6.65
N VAL A 36 -5.32 -17.16 6.24
CA VAL A 36 -4.26 -16.24 5.82
C VAL A 36 -4.04 -15.20 6.92
N ASP A 37 -2.79 -15.04 7.32
CA ASP A 37 -2.36 -14.00 8.24
C ASP A 37 -0.94 -13.55 7.89
N ILE A 38 -0.66 -12.26 8.05
CA ILE A 38 0.67 -11.71 7.72
C ILE A 38 1.68 -11.98 8.85
N ASP A 39 1.21 -12.13 10.10
CA ASP A 39 2.06 -12.36 11.25
C ASP A 39 2.10 -13.86 11.61
N PRO A 40 3.23 -14.56 11.40
CA PRO A 40 3.34 -15.97 11.76
C PRO A 40 3.14 -16.22 13.27
N MET A 41 3.33 -15.21 14.12
CA MET A 41 3.10 -15.33 15.56
C MET A 41 1.62 -15.59 15.88
N MET A 42 0.68 -15.12 15.05
CA MET A 42 -0.74 -15.38 15.25
C MET A 42 -1.07 -16.87 15.17
N PHE A 43 -0.44 -17.60 14.25
CA PHE A 43 -0.58 -19.06 14.18
C PHE A 43 0.04 -19.75 15.39
N VAL A 44 1.23 -19.31 15.85
CA VAL A 44 1.90 -19.88 17.02
C VAL A 44 1.06 -19.69 18.29
N LEU A 45 0.55 -18.48 18.51
CA LEU A 45 -0.30 -18.16 19.65
C LEU A 45 -1.65 -18.87 19.54
N GLY A 46 -2.26 -18.93 18.36
CA GLY A 46 -3.51 -19.65 18.14
C GLY A 46 -3.39 -21.16 18.46
N GLN A 47 -2.28 -21.81 18.06
CA GLN A 47 -2.05 -23.21 18.42
C GLN A 47 -1.85 -23.43 19.92
N ARG A 48 -1.18 -22.49 20.60
CA ARG A 48 -0.84 -22.62 22.03
C ARG A 48 -1.99 -22.22 22.95
N LEU A 49 -2.73 -21.17 22.60
CA LEU A 49 -3.64 -20.46 23.50
C LEU A 49 -5.11 -20.60 23.12
N HIS A 50 -5.44 -20.87 21.85
CA HIS A 50 -6.85 -20.97 21.45
C HIS A 50 -7.46 -22.25 22.03
N PRO A 51 -8.56 -22.16 22.82
CA PRO A 51 -9.10 -23.30 23.57
C PRO A 51 -9.55 -24.45 22.68
N GLU A 52 -10.03 -24.14 21.47
CA GLU A 52 -10.52 -25.12 20.50
C GLU A 52 -9.44 -25.67 19.55
N ARG A 53 -8.21 -25.16 19.63
CA ARG A 53 -7.09 -25.56 18.76
C ARG A 53 -7.46 -25.68 17.25
N PRO A 54 -8.09 -24.67 16.65
CA PRO A 54 -8.60 -24.76 15.27
C PRO A 54 -7.49 -25.01 14.26
N TYR A 55 -6.30 -24.48 14.51
CA TYR A 55 -5.12 -24.63 13.65
C TYR A 55 -4.49 -26.03 13.66
N ASP A 56 -4.89 -26.92 14.56
CA ASP A 56 -4.42 -28.31 14.59
C ASP A 56 -5.28 -29.23 13.72
N SER A 57 -6.41 -28.73 13.23
CA SER A 57 -7.31 -29.47 12.34
C SER A 57 -6.67 -29.72 10.97
N PRO A 58 -6.75 -30.95 10.41
CA PRO A 58 -6.23 -31.24 9.07
C PRO A 58 -7.01 -30.52 7.96
N ARG A 59 -8.19 -29.96 8.28
CA ARG A 59 -9.01 -29.15 7.37
C ARG A 59 -8.49 -27.72 7.21
N VAL A 60 -7.53 -27.30 8.03
CA VAL A 60 -7.02 -25.92 8.06
C VAL A 60 -5.63 -25.85 7.44
N ARG A 61 -5.49 -25.02 6.41
CA ARG A 61 -4.20 -24.64 5.83
C ARG A 61 -3.81 -23.27 6.35
N ARG A 62 -2.73 -23.21 7.12
CA ARG A 62 -2.12 -21.96 7.60
C ARG A 62 -1.24 -21.37 6.51
N ILE A 63 -1.44 -20.11 6.20
CA ILE A 63 -0.71 -19.38 5.15
C ILE A 63 -0.20 -18.09 5.77
N THR A 64 1.11 -18.01 5.98
CA THR A 64 1.77 -16.76 6.38
C THR A 64 2.10 -15.96 5.14
N ASP A 65 1.24 -15.02 4.78
CA ASP A 65 1.41 -14.19 3.59
C ASP A 65 0.58 -12.90 3.70
N ASP A 66 0.93 -11.91 2.88
CA ASP A 66 0.06 -10.76 2.61
C ASP A 66 -1.20 -11.21 1.85
N ALA A 67 -2.37 -10.64 2.18
CA ALA A 67 -3.62 -11.10 1.60
C ALA A 67 -3.75 -10.80 0.10
N ARG A 68 -3.23 -9.64 -0.38
CA ARG A 68 -3.23 -9.31 -1.81
C ARG A 68 -2.30 -10.27 -2.54
N ALA A 69 -1.10 -10.50 -2.02
CA ALA A 69 -0.17 -11.49 -2.57
C ALA A 69 -0.81 -12.89 -2.68
N PHE A 70 -1.51 -13.31 -1.61
CA PHE A 70 -2.28 -14.55 -1.61
C PHE A 70 -3.37 -14.58 -2.68
N PHE A 71 -4.16 -13.51 -2.85
CA PHE A 71 -5.23 -13.48 -3.85
C PHE A 71 -4.71 -13.80 -5.27
N HIS A 72 -3.55 -13.23 -5.63
CA HIS A 72 -2.92 -13.50 -6.91
C HIS A 72 -2.45 -14.95 -7.04
N GLY A 73 -1.76 -15.47 -6.01
CA GLY A 73 -1.30 -16.86 -6.00
C GLY A 73 -2.47 -17.85 -6.08
N ALA A 74 -3.54 -17.59 -5.33
CA ALA A 74 -4.76 -18.37 -5.34
C ALA A 74 -5.44 -18.35 -6.71
N ARG A 75 -5.52 -17.17 -7.35
CA ARG A 75 -6.10 -17.02 -8.70
C ARG A 75 -5.29 -17.78 -9.75
N ALA A 76 -3.96 -17.64 -9.72
CA ALA A 76 -3.06 -18.36 -10.63
C ALA A 76 -3.16 -19.88 -10.46
N ALA A 77 -3.39 -20.35 -9.23
CA ALA A 77 -3.65 -21.75 -8.91
C ALA A 77 -5.10 -22.20 -9.18
N GLY A 78 -5.96 -21.35 -9.76
CA GLY A 78 -7.34 -21.68 -10.07
C GLY A 78 -8.24 -21.92 -8.84
N ARG A 79 -7.86 -21.42 -7.65
CA ARG A 79 -8.65 -21.57 -6.43
C ARG A 79 -9.94 -20.75 -6.49
N ARG A 80 -10.99 -21.26 -5.87
CA ARG A 80 -12.28 -20.61 -5.68
C ARG A 80 -12.85 -20.96 -4.30
N TYR A 81 -13.68 -20.10 -3.73
CA TYR A 81 -14.23 -20.26 -2.38
C TYR A 81 -15.75 -20.03 -2.37
N ASP A 82 -16.44 -20.74 -1.48
CA ASP A 82 -17.86 -20.53 -1.19
C ASP A 82 -18.04 -19.30 -0.26
N LEU A 83 -17.06 -19.07 0.62
CA LEU A 83 -17.03 -17.91 1.52
C LEU A 83 -15.64 -17.31 1.57
N ILE A 84 -15.56 -15.98 1.40
CA ILE A 84 -14.37 -15.19 1.73
C ILE A 84 -14.73 -14.27 2.90
N ASP A 85 -14.02 -14.42 4.01
CA ASP A 85 -14.23 -13.66 5.24
C ASP A 85 -13.06 -12.70 5.49
N PHE A 86 -13.34 -11.40 5.46
CA PHE A 86 -12.41 -10.35 5.91
C PHE A 86 -12.64 -10.15 7.41
N ALA A 87 -11.88 -10.87 8.22
CA ALA A 87 -12.13 -11.09 9.64
C ALA A 87 -11.54 -9.99 10.53
N ALA A 88 -12.18 -8.81 10.57
CA ALA A 88 -11.77 -7.69 11.44
C ALA A 88 -10.26 -7.36 11.35
N LEU A 89 -9.79 -7.19 10.12
CA LEU A 89 -8.39 -6.86 9.82
C LEU A 89 -7.94 -5.52 10.43
N ASP A 90 -8.86 -4.67 10.85
CA ASP A 90 -8.56 -3.40 11.51
C ASP A 90 -8.06 -3.64 12.95
N SER A 91 -6.75 -3.61 13.12
CA SER A 91 -6.15 -3.44 14.45
C SER A 91 -6.25 -1.97 14.85
N ARG A 92 -7.08 -1.67 15.86
CA ARG A 92 -7.29 -0.32 16.43
C ARG A 92 -6.03 0.32 17.07
N ALA A 93 -4.84 -0.13 16.73
CA ALA A 93 -3.66 0.65 17.00
C ALA A 93 -3.84 1.98 16.26
N LEU A 94 -4.03 3.06 17.02
CA LEU A 94 -3.99 4.48 16.62
C LEU A 94 -2.74 4.87 15.79
N MET A 95 -1.90 3.90 15.42
CA MET A 95 -0.68 3.98 14.65
C MET A 95 -0.84 3.58 13.17
N SER A 96 -1.95 2.99 12.70
CA SER A 96 -2.05 2.58 11.28
C SER A 96 -1.92 3.77 10.30
N SER A 97 -2.46 4.94 10.66
CA SER A 97 -2.29 6.16 9.87
C SER A 97 -0.94 6.85 10.09
N ALA A 98 -0.32 6.69 11.27
CA ALA A 98 0.95 7.32 11.67
C ALA A 98 2.21 6.49 11.36
N SER A 99 2.04 5.23 10.95
CA SER A 99 3.10 4.34 10.48
C SER A 99 3.41 4.63 9.02
N SER A 100 4.69 4.64 8.65
CA SER A 100 5.12 4.64 7.23
C SER A 100 4.62 3.40 6.49
N VAL A 101 4.25 2.35 7.24
CA VAL A 101 3.65 1.11 6.76
C VAL A 101 2.13 1.24 6.83
N ARG A 102 1.53 1.75 5.75
CA ARG A 102 0.07 1.93 5.58
C ARG A 102 -0.61 0.61 5.17
N LEU A 103 -0.42 -0.46 5.95
CA LEU A 103 -0.86 -1.82 5.63
C LEU A 103 -2.37 -1.95 5.37
N ASP A 104 -3.18 -1.50 6.33
CA ASP A 104 -4.64 -1.71 6.30
C ASP A 104 -5.31 -0.96 5.15
N SER A 105 -4.63 0.06 4.63
CA SER A 105 -5.13 0.94 3.58
C SER A 105 -5.37 0.20 2.25
N TYR A 106 -4.60 -0.85 1.95
CA TYR A 106 -4.66 -1.54 0.64
C TYR A 106 -5.56 -2.77 0.60
N LEU A 107 -6.01 -3.25 1.76
CA LEU A 107 -7.00 -4.33 1.85
C LEU A 107 -8.42 -3.82 1.54
N TYR A 108 -8.65 -2.52 1.74
CA TYR A 108 -9.94 -1.86 1.57
C TYR A 108 -9.98 -0.95 0.34
N THR A 109 -9.40 -1.40 -0.78
CA THR A 109 -9.48 -0.73 -2.08
C THR A 109 -10.46 -1.42 -3.01
N ARG A 110 -10.90 -0.70 -4.05
CA ARG A 110 -11.71 -1.25 -5.13
C ARG A 110 -11.04 -2.48 -5.76
N GLU A 111 -9.74 -2.41 -6.02
CA GLU A 111 -8.97 -3.48 -6.65
C GLU A 111 -8.89 -4.72 -5.75
N SER A 112 -8.69 -4.55 -4.44
CA SER A 112 -8.70 -5.64 -3.46
C SER A 112 -10.02 -6.42 -3.47
N PHE A 113 -11.16 -5.71 -3.41
CA PHE A 113 -12.47 -6.37 -3.46
C PHE A 113 -12.75 -7.00 -4.82
N ALA A 114 -12.29 -6.38 -5.92
CA ALA A 114 -12.43 -6.96 -7.25
C ALA A 114 -11.62 -8.26 -7.41
N GLU A 115 -10.42 -8.33 -6.83
CA GLU A 115 -9.61 -9.55 -6.77
C GLU A 115 -10.27 -10.62 -5.91
N ALA A 116 -10.77 -10.26 -4.72
CA ALA A 116 -11.50 -11.19 -3.87
C ALA A 116 -12.76 -11.73 -4.57
N ARG A 117 -13.51 -10.88 -5.29
CA ARG A 117 -14.67 -11.30 -6.10
C ARG A 117 -14.31 -12.37 -7.13
N GLN A 118 -13.15 -12.28 -7.78
CA GLN A 118 -12.70 -13.28 -8.77
C GLN A 118 -12.39 -14.65 -8.16
N LEU A 119 -12.21 -14.72 -6.84
CA LEU A 119 -11.99 -15.95 -6.10
C LEU A 119 -13.30 -16.56 -5.56
N LEU A 120 -14.44 -15.87 -5.68
CA LEU A 120 -15.73 -16.45 -5.32
C LEU A 120 -16.21 -17.45 -6.39
N ARG A 121 -16.92 -18.47 -5.94
CA ARG A 121 -17.75 -19.32 -6.80
C ARG A 121 -19.04 -18.61 -7.20
N ASP A 122 -19.81 -19.24 -8.09
CA ASP A 122 -21.03 -18.69 -8.68
C ASP A 122 -22.16 -18.43 -7.67
N ASP A 123 -22.12 -19.08 -6.51
CA ASP A 123 -23.00 -18.89 -5.35
C ASP A 123 -22.23 -18.40 -4.11
N GLY A 124 -20.97 -18.01 -4.29
CA GLY A 124 -20.11 -17.60 -3.20
C GLY A 124 -20.51 -16.25 -2.60
N ILE A 125 -20.14 -16.04 -1.35
CA ILE A 125 -20.33 -14.76 -0.66
C ILE A 125 -19.02 -14.24 -0.07
N LEU A 126 -18.89 -12.92 -0.03
CA LEU A 126 -17.89 -12.19 0.71
C LEU A 126 -18.54 -11.57 1.93
N VAL A 127 -17.94 -11.80 3.09
CA VAL A 127 -18.32 -11.15 4.34
C VAL A 127 -17.17 -10.28 4.78
N LEU A 128 -17.48 -9.01 5.00
CA LEU A 128 -16.56 -8.04 5.56
C LEU A 128 -17.02 -7.71 6.97
N TYR A 129 -16.22 -8.09 7.96
CA TYR A 129 -16.38 -7.64 9.33
C TYR A 129 -15.51 -6.40 9.56
N PHE A 130 -16.15 -5.27 9.79
CA PHE A 130 -15.48 -4.00 10.06
C PHE A 130 -16.24 -3.20 11.12
N TYR A 131 -15.62 -2.99 12.28
CA TYR A 131 -16.19 -2.13 13.31
C TYR A 131 -15.83 -0.67 13.06
N SER A 132 -16.77 0.11 12.50
CA SER A 132 -16.53 1.53 12.27
C SER A 132 -17.04 2.41 13.40
N VAL A 133 -16.14 3.23 13.97
CA VAL A 133 -16.51 4.33 14.88
C VAL A 133 -17.16 5.49 14.12
N HIS A 134 -16.78 5.68 12.85
CA HIS A 134 -17.26 6.80 12.04
C HIS A 134 -18.23 6.33 10.95
N PRO A 135 -19.48 6.84 10.91
CA PRO A 135 -20.49 6.40 9.93
C PRO A 135 -20.03 6.48 8.47
N TRP A 136 -19.23 7.49 8.12
CA TRP A 136 -18.75 7.70 6.76
C TRP A 136 -17.78 6.61 6.26
N ILE A 137 -17.05 5.92 7.15
CA ILE A 137 -16.18 4.78 6.77
C ILE A 137 -17.05 3.58 6.39
N ALA A 138 -18.06 3.28 7.19
CA ALA A 138 -19.02 2.22 6.88
C ALA A 138 -19.74 2.49 5.55
N GLU A 139 -20.10 3.75 5.28
CA GLU A 139 -20.66 4.13 3.98
C GLU A 139 -19.69 3.94 2.82
N ARG A 140 -18.41 4.29 3.02
CA ARG A 140 -17.35 4.10 2.03
C ARG A 140 -17.13 2.63 1.69
N LEU A 141 -17.09 1.75 2.70
CA LEU A 141 -17.00 0.30 2.50
C LEU A 141 -18.23 -0.24 1.77
N GLY A 142 -19.43 0.21 2.14
CA GLY A 142 -20.66 -0.17 1.43
C GLY A 142 -20.67 0.30 -0.03
N HIS A 143 -20.17 1.50 -0.33
CA HIS A 143 -20.02 1.97 -1.70
C HIS A 143 -18.98 1.18 -2.49
N LEU A 144 -17.83 0.83 -1.90
CA LEU A 144 -16.82 -0.03 -2.53
C LEU A 144 -17.41 -1.38 -2.91
N LEU A 145 -18.14 -2.02 -2.01
CA LEU A 145 -18.80 -3.29 -2.27
C LEU A 145 -19.88 -3.16 -3.34
N ARG A 146 -20.72 -2.10 -3.30
CA ARG A 146 -21.72 -1.83 -4.34
C ARG A 146 -21.10 -1.58 -5.72
N GLU A 147 -19.93 -0.96 -5.81
CA GLU A 147 -19.24 -0.78 -7.09
C GLU A 147 -18.60 -2.08 -7.59
N THR A 148 -18.23 -2.98 -6.67
CA THR A 148 -17.56 -4.22 -6.97
C THR A 148 -18.52 -5.37 -7.29
N PHE A 149 -19.71 -5.38 -6.71
CA PHE A 149 -20.72 -6.43 -6.84
C PHE A 149 -22.00 -5.90 -7.49
N PRO A 150 -22.75 -6.74 -8.23
CA PRO A 150 -23.97 -6.29 -8.92
C PRO A 150 -25.11 -5.90 -7.96
N ASP A 151 -25.21 -6.58 -6.82
CA ASP A 151 -26.25 -6.36 -5.82
C ASP A 151 -25.79 -5.42 -4.70
N ASP A 152 -26.76 -4.72 -4.09
CA ASP A 152 -26.49 -3.87 -2.94
C ASP A 152 -26.04 -4.70 -1.72
N PRO A 153 -24.96 -4.30 -1.02
CA PRO A 153 -24.49 -5.03 0.15
C PRO A 153 -25.57 -5.09 1.24
N LEU A 154 -25.71 -6.25 1.86
CA LEU A 154 -26.53 -6.42 3.05
C LEU A 154 -25.73 -6.03 4.30
N LEU A 155 -26.25 -5.08 5.07
CA LEU A 155 -25.68 -4.66 6.34
C LEU A 155 -26.39 -5.36 7.49
N THR A 156 -25.64 -5.80 8.50
CA THR A 156 -26.21 -6.35 9.75
C THR A 156 -25.36 -5.98 10.98
N ASN A 157 -25.88 -6.26 12.18
CA ASN A 157 -25.25 -6.00 13.47
C ASN A 157 -24.71 -4.55 13.60
N GLY A 158 -25.59 -3.56 13.43
CA GLY A 158 -25.22 -2.15 13.58
C GLY A 158 -24.23 -1.65 12.51
N ARG A 159 -24.29 -2.17 11.28
CA ARG A 159 -23.38 -1.85 10.15
C ARG A 159 -21.93 -2.32 10.38
N SER A 160 -21.74 -3.35 11.22
CA SER A 160 -20.41 -3.94 11.42
C SER A 160 -20.10 -5.07 10.45
N PHE A 161 -21.13 -5.73 9.89
CA PHE A 161 -20.95 -6.75 8.87
C PHE A 161 -21.57 -6.28 7.57
N PHE A 162 -20.82 -6.45 6.48
CA PHE A 162 -21.22 -6.20 5.11
C PHE A 162 -21.15 -7.52 4.36
N ILE A 163 -22.23 -7.87 3.66
CA ILE A 163 -22.31 -9.13 2.92
C ILE A 163 -22.63 -8.81 1.47
N SER A 164 -21.80 -9.31 0.56
CA SER A 164 -21.94 -9.15 -0.88
C SER A 164 -21.53 -10.43 -1.59
N GLY A 165 -21.97 -10.63 -2.83
CA GLY A 165 -21.54 -11.76 -3.64
C GLY A 165 -22.68 -12.34 -4.47
N PRO A 166 -22.36 -13.16 -5.48
CA PRO A 166 -23.34 -13.84 -6.31
C PRO A 166 -24.41 -14.63 -5.52
N GLY A 167 -24.04 -15.20 -4.36
CA GLY A 167 -24.95 -15.94 -3.48
C GLY A 167 -25.84 -15.10 -2.56
N LEU A 168 -25.82 -13.75 -2.67
CA LEU A 168 -26.49 -12.88 -1.69
C LEU A 168 -28.01 -13.04 -1.65
N GLY A 169 -28.68 -13.17 -2.80
CA GLY A 169 -30.15 -13.22 -2.87
C GLY A 169 -30.78 -14.32 -1.99
N PRO A 170 -30.40 -15.60 -2.17
CA PRO A 170 -30.86 -16.69 -1.30
C PRO A 170 -30.49 -16.49 0.18
N LEU A 171 -29.31 -15.94 0.44
CA LEU A 171 -28.82 -15.67 1.79
C LEU A 171 -29.66 -14.61 2.50
N GLU A 172 -30.02 -13.53 1.81
CA GLU A 172 -30.78 -12.43 2.38
C GLU A 172 -32.14 -12.91 2.91
N ALA A 173 -32.80 -13.83 2.20
CA ALA A 173 -34.04 -14.45 2.66
C ALA A 173 -33.84 -15.24 3.97
N ARG A 174 -32.70 -15.93 4.15
CA ARG A 174 -32.36 -16.63 5.40
C ARG A 174 -32.08 -15.64 6.53
N VAL A 175 -31.27 -14.62 6.27
CA VAL A 175 -30.92 -13.57 7.25
C VAL A 175 -32.16 -12.85 7.76
N ARG A 176 -33.12 -12.53 6.88
CA ARG A 176 -34.38 -11.88 7.25
C ARG A 176 -35.34 -12.79 8.02
N ARG A 177 -35.12 -14.11 8.07
CA ARG A 177 -35.91 -15.05 8.88
C ARG A 177 -35.26 -15.37 10.21
N ASP A 178 -33.95 -15.23 10.33
CA ASP A 178 -33.22 -15.50 11.57
C ASP A 178 -33.53 -14.42 12.63
N PRO A 179 -34.10 -14.78 13.80
CA PRO A 179 -34.41 -13.83 14.87
C PRO A 179 -33.21 -13.03 15.35
N ALA A 180 -31.99 -13.57 15.24
CA ALA A 180 -30.77 -12.88 15.65
C ALA A 180 -30.41 -11.71 14.72
N PHE A 181 -30.88 -11.72 13.46
CA PHE A 181 -30.43 -10.78 12.43
C PHE A 181 -31.55 -9.99 11.77
N ARG A 182 -32.80 -10.48 11.78
CA ARG A 182 -33.96 -9.84 11.14
C ARG A 182 -34.06 -8.34 11.45
N ASP A 183 -33.86 -7.97 12.72
CA ASP A 183 -34.06 -6.58 13.15
C ASP A 183 -32.90 -5.65 12.76
N THR A 184 -31.71 -6.20 12.56
CA THR A 184 -30.49 -5.43 12.22
C THR A 184 -30.15 -5.48 10.73
N ALA A 185 -30.73 -6.42 9.98
CA ALA A 185 -30.53 -6.58 8.55
C ALA A 185 -31.17 -5.43 7.76
N ARG A 186 -30.35 -4.69 7.02
CA ARG A 186 -30.78 -3.56 6.18
C ARG A 186 -30.00 -3.59 4.87
N ALA A 187 -30.68 -3.32 3.75
CA ALA A 187 -29.98 -3.05 2.50
C ALA A 187 -29.13 -1.78 2.67
N PHE A 188 -27.97 -1.76 2.01
CA PHE A 188 -27.13 -0.58 2.01
C PHE A 188 -27.84 0.61 1.37
N ALA A 189 -28.07 1.66 2.16
CA ALA A 189 -28.60 2.93 1.71
C ALA A 189 -27.55 4.04 1.96
N PRO A 190 -27.04 4.70 0.92
CA PRO A 190 -26.04 5.75 1.07
C PRO A 190 -26.67 7.02 1.66
N THR A 191 -26.01 7.64 2.63
CA THR A 191 -26.57 8.76 3.40
C THR A 191 -25.71 10.03 3.35
N THR A 192 -24.43 9.94 2.98
CA THR A 192 -23.49 11.07 2.97
C THR A 192 -22.69 11.18 1.66
N PRO A 193 -22.30 12.40 1.24
CA PRO A 193 -21.37 12.59 0.11
C PRO A 193 -19.97 12.03 0.37
N GLU A 194 -19.47 12.07 1.61
CA GLU A 194 -18.09 11.65 1.95
C GLU A 194 -17.86 10.14 1.83
N GLY A 195 -18.92 9.34 1.94
CA GLY A 195 -18.88 7.91 1.63
C GLY A 195 -18.52 7.60 0.18
N ARG A 196 -18.60 8.58 -0.74
CA ARG A 196 -18.32 8.38 -2.18
C ARG A 196 -16.86 8.57 -2.56
N LEU A 197 -16.00 8.99 -1.63
CA LEU A 197 -14.55 9.04 -1.89
C LEU A 197 -13.97 7.64 -1.69
N LEU A 198 -13.86 6.88 -2.77
CA LEU A 198 -13.52 5.45 -2.73
C LEU A 198 -12.00 5.23 -2.80
N PRO A 199 -11.42 4.46 -1.86
CA PRO A 199 -10.03 4.05 -1.90
C PRO A 199 -9.74 3.17 -3.13
N THR A 200 -8.60 3.45 -3.76
CA THR A 200 -8.03 2.67 -4.86
C THR A 200 -6.59 2.33 -4.53
N ASP A 201 -5.96 1.43 -5.27
CA ASP A 201 -4.52 1.16 -5.08
C ASP A 201 -3.64 2.42 -5.30
N ASP A 202 -4.11 3.41 -6.08
CA ASP A 202 -3.46 4.72 -6.24
C ASP A 202 -3.72 5.67 -5.06
N TRP A 203 -4.88 5.56 -4.41
CA TRP A 203 -5.28 6.38 -3.27
C TRP A 203 -5.90 5.49 -2.19
N PRO A 204 -5.09 4.76 -1.40
CA PRO A 204 -5.57 3.67 -0.53
C PRO A 204 -6.11 4.16 0.83
N PHE A 205 -6.44 5.45 0.99
CA PHE A 205 -6.61 6.04 2.32
C PHE A 205 -8.03 5.88 2.89
N LEU A 206 -8.36 4.69 3.41
CA LEU A 206 -9.68 4.41 4.00
C LEU A 206 -10.06 5.41 5.10
N TYR A 207 -9.13 5.76 6.00
CA TYR A 207 -9.38 6.62 7.16
C TYR A 207 -9.29 8.12 6.85
N LEU A 208 -8.97 8.51 5.62
CA LEU A 208 -8.89 9.91 5.25
C LEU A 208 -10.25 10.40 4.74
N LYS A 209 -10.97 11.19 5.55
CA LYS A 209 -12.34 11.64 5.25
C LYS A 209 -12.43 12.38 3.91
N ARG A 210 -11.44 13.21 3.58
CA ARG A 210 -11.35 14.00 2.34
C ARG A 210 -9.89 14.07 1.90
N ARG A 211 -9.62 14.18 0.60
CA ARG A 211 -8.27 14.42 0.07
C ARG A 211 -7.70 15.71 0.65
N THR A 212 -6.81 15.58 1.61
CA THR A 212 -6.14 16.69 2.31
C THR A 212 -4.92 16.16 3.05
N ILE A 213 -4.01 17.05 3.43
CA ILE A 213 -2.93 16.73 4.35
C ILE A 213 -3.39 17.14 5.76
N PRO A 214 -3.59 16.20 6.69
CA PRO A 214 -4.00 16.53 8.05
C PRO A 214 -3.02 17.50 8.73
N LEU A 215 -3.55 18.49 9.47
CA LEU A 215 -2.76 19.51 10.16
C LEU A 215 -1.63 18.95 11.03
N PRO A 216 -1.80 17.85 11.80
CA PRO A 216 -0.71 17.28 12.58
C PRO A 216 0.52 16.91 11.73
N TYR A 217 0.33 16.42 10.50
CA TYR A 217 1.44 16.12 9.59
C TYR A 217 2.13 17.39 9.11
N LEU A 218 1.36 18.44 8.79
CA LEU A 218 1.94 19.75 8.43
C LEU A 218 2.77 20.32 9.58
N GLY A 219 2.30 20.17 10.82
CA GLY A 219 3.04 20.55 12.03
C GLY A 219 4.37 19.80 12.16
N MET A 220 4.34 18.47 12.04
CA MET A 220 5.55 17.63 12.08
C MET A 220 6.55 17.96 10.95
N MET A 221 6.06 18.16 9.73
CA MET A 221 6.89 18.56 8.59
C MET A 221 7.51 19.95 8.81
N ALA A 222 6.73 20.90 9.32
CA ALA A 222 7.22 22.25 9.63
C ALA A 222 8.28 22.19 10.74
N GLU A 223 8.07 21.41 11.79
CA GLU A 223 9.04 21.20 12.86
C GLU A 223 10.35 20.59 12.32
N LEU A 224 10.26 19.56 11.47
CA LEU A 224 11.43 18.94 10.85
C LEU A 224 12.23 19.93 10.00
N VAL A 225 11.54 20.73 9.18
CA VAL A 225 12.18 21.77 8.34
C VAL A 225 12.80 22.86 9.23
N VAL A 226 12.09 23.33 10.25
CA VAL A 226 12.61 24.35 11.19
C VAL A 226 13.83 23.83 11.94
N LEU A 227 13.77 22.61 12.50
CA LEU A 227 14.90 21.98 13.20
C LEU A 227 16.11 21.86 12.27
N THR A 228 15.88 21.41 11.03
CA THR A 228 16.93 21.32 10.01
C THR A 228 17.56 22.69 9.75
N LEU A 229 16.75 23.73 9.52
CA LEU A 229 17.24 25.09 9.29
C LEU A 229 17.99 25.65 10.51
N LEU A 230 17.56 25.36 11.73
CA LEU A 230 18.23 25.77 12.97
C LEU A 230 19.59 25.10 13.12
N VAL A 231 19.67 23.78 12.89
CA VAL A 231 20.92 23.01 12.94
C VAL A 231 21.90 23.53 11.90
N VAL A 232 21.44 23.72 10.66
CA VAL A 232 22.32 24.19 9.58
C VAL A 232 22.73 25.65 9.82
N ARG A 233 21.84 26.53 10.31
CA ARG A 233 22.20 27.90 10.70
C ARG A 233 23.26 27.91 11.80
N ARG A 234 23.15 27.03 12.81
CA ARG A 234 24.11 26.94 13.91
C ARG A 234 25.45 26.35 13.49
N ALA A 235 25.45 25.36 12.60
CA ALA A 235 26.67 24.71 12.10
C ALA A 235 27.45 25.59 11.10
N TYR A 236 26.75 26.35 10.25
CA TYR A 236 27.35 27.11 9.13
C TYR A 236 27.30 28.64 9.32
N GLY A 237 26.99 29.14 10.52
CA GLY A 237 27.09 30.57 10.85
C GLY A 237 26.18 31.51 10.03
N GLY A 238 25.10 30.98 9.43
CA GLY A 238 24.13 31.76 8.64
C GLY A 238 24.49 32.01 7.18
N TYR A 239 25.67 31.59 6.69
CA TYR A 239 26.02 31.63 5.27
C TYR A 239 25.68 30.29 4.60
N LEU A 240 24.44 30.16 4.15
CA LEU A 240 24.01 29.06 3.27
C LEU A 240 23.83 29.59 1.86
N ARG A 241 24.81 29.33 0.99
CA ARG A 241 24.58 29.44 -0.45
C ARG A 241 23.88 28.17 -0.93
N LEU A 242 22.56 28.28 -1.09
CA LEU A 242 21.77 27.18 -1.61
C LEU A 242 22.05 27.00 -3.10
N ARG A 243 22.65 25.86 -3.45
CA ARG A 243 22.82 25.45 -4.85
C ARG A 243 21.56 24.74 -5.31
N TYR A 244 20.65 25.50 -5.91
CA TYR A 244 19.31 25.03 -6.32
C TYR A 244 19.36 23.73 -7.13
N HIS A 245 20.33 23.58 -8.05
CA HIS A 245 20.50 22.35 -8.81
C HIS A 245 20.60 21.11 -7.90
N PHE A 246 21.48 21.13 -6.89
CA PHE A 246 21.68 20.03 -5.96
C PHE A 246 20.53 19.86 -4.97
N PHE A 247 19.92 20.97 -4.54
CA PHE A 247 18.71 20.93 -3.71
C PHE A 247 17.58 20.16 -4.39
N PHE A 248 17.25 20.49 -5.64
CA PHE A 248 16.20 19.80 -6.36
C PHE A 248 16.58 18.36 -6.74
N LEU A 249 17.86 18.04 -6.97
CA LEU A 249 18.31 16.64 -7.10
C LEU A 249 18.00 15.84 -5.83
N GLY A 250 18.26 16.41 -4.65
CA GLY A 250 18.04 15.75 -3.37
C GLY A 250 16.55 15.59 -3.07
N ALA A 251 15.77 16.63 -3.32
CA ALA A 251 14.32 16.59 -3.16
C ALA A 251 13.67 15.53 -4.03
N ALA A 252 14.05 15.47 -5.31
CA ALA A 252 13.52 14.46 -6.22
C ALA A 252 13.98 13.04 -5.83
N PHE A 253 15.24 12.88 -5.44
CA PHE A 253 15.80 11.59 -5.02
C PHE A 253 15.06 11.02 -3.80
N LEU A 254 14.95 11.79 -2.71
CA LEU A 254 14.30 11.28 -1.50
C LEU A 254 12.79 11.07 -1.70
N LEU A 255 12.14 11.93 -2.49
CA LEU A 255 10.73 11.73 -2.86
C LEU A 255 10.51 10.39 -3.60
N MET A 256 11.37 10.06 -4.56
CA MET A 256 11.29 8.77 -5.26
C MET A 256 11.57 7.60 -4.31
N GLU A 257 12.51 7.76 -3.38
CA GLU A 257 12.86 6.72 -2.41
C GLU A 257 11.70 6.40 -1.48
N THR A 258 11.10 7.43 -0.86
CA THR A 258 9.95 7.25 0.04
C THR A 258 8.72 6.73 -0.72
N ALA A 259 8.46 7.24 -1.92
CA ALA A 259 7.40 6.73 -2.80
C ALA A 259 7.65 5.27 -3.21
N GLY A 260 8.89 4.92 -3.50
CA GLY A 260 9.33 3.59 -3.90
C GLY A 260 9.13 2.57 -2.79
N VAL A 261 9.49 2.91 -1.55
CA VAL A 261 9.21 2.06 -0.37
C VAL A 261 7.71 1.80 -0.24
N THR A 262 6.88 2.85 -0.26
CA THR A 262 5.42 2.73 -0.14
C THR A 262 4.82 1.87 -1.25
N THR A 263 5.33 1.97 -2.47
CA THR A 263 4.80 1.22 -3.62
C THR A 263 5.31 -0.21 -3.68
N LEU A 264 6.58 -0.46 -3.38
CA LEU A 264 7.16 -1.81 -3.38
C LEU A 264 6.64 -2.65 -2.22
N ALA A 265 6.32 -2.00 -1.10
CA ALA A 265 5.55 -2.59 -0.01
C ALA A 265 4.21 -3.20 -0.46
N LEU A 266 3.65 -2.75 -1.60
CA LEU A 266 2.45 -3.35 -2.17
C LEU A 266 2.71 -4.62 -2.96
N LEU A 267 3.85 -4.67 -3.63
CA LEU A 267 4.17 -5.80 -4.51
C LEU A 267 4.63 -7.02 -3.73
N PHE A 268 5.24 -6.78 -2.58
CA PHE A 268 5.93 -7.80 -1.79
C PHE A 268 5.45 -7.87 -0.34
N GLY A 269 4.42 -7.10 0.03
CA GLY A 269 3.99 -6.92 1.41
C GLY A 269 4.89 -5.96 2.19
N THR A 270 4.55 -5.68 3.45
CA THR A 270 5.25 -4.68 4.28
C THR A 270 6.11 -5.32 5.36
N THR A 271 6.87 -6.33 4.96
CA THR A 271 7.81 -6.98 5.88
C THR A 271 9.13 -6.20 5.92
N TRP A 272 9.91 -6.38 7.00
CA TRP A 272 11.25 -5.81 7.09
C TRP A 272 12.14 -6.21 5.90
N TRP A 273 11.90 -7.40 5.34
CA TRP A 273 12.54 -7.89 4.12
C TRP A 273 12.34 -6.96 2.91
N VAL A 274 11.17 -6.34 2.77
CA VAL A 274 10.86 -5.47 1.63
C VAL A 274 11.60 -4.15 1.72
N ASN A 275 11.72 -3.58 2.92
CA ASN A 275 12.58 -2.41 3.13
C ASN A 275 14.04 -2.73 2.77
N THR A 276 14.57 -3.88 3.24
CA THR A 276 15.91 -4.34 2.89
C THR A 276 16.09 -4.46 1.38
N LEU A 277 15.11 -5.02 0.68
CA LEU A 277 15.13 -5.15 -0.77
C LEU A 277 15.17 -3.79 -1.48
N VAL A 278 14.31 -2.85 -1.06
CA VAL A 278 14.23 -1.50 -1.65
C VAL A 278 15.56 -0.78 -1.51
N PHE A 279 16.11 -0.71 -0.29
CA PHE A 279 17.38 -0.03 -0.05
C PHE A 279 18.54 -0.73 -0.75
N SER A 280 18.56 -2.07 -0.76
CA SER A 280 19.59 -2.83 -1.48
C SER A 280 19.54 -2.53 -2.98
N ASN A 281 18.35 -2.46 -3.58
CA ASN A 281 18.18 -2.12 -4.98
C ASN A 281 18.69 -0.69 -5.29
N VAL A 282 18.34 0.29 -4.46
CA VAL A 282 18.85 1.67 -4.59
C VAL A 282 20.37 1.70 -4.52
N LEU A 283 20.96 1.02 -3.53
CA LEU A 283 22.42 0.94 -3.36
C LEU A 283 23.10 0.25 -4.54
N VAL A 284 22.55 -0.84 -5.06
CA VAL A 284 23.07 -1.54 -6.25
C VAL A 284 23.02 -0.63 -7.48
N MET A 285 21.91 0.10 -7.68
CA MET A 285 21.77 1.04 -8.80
C MET A 285 22.76 2.19 -8.70
N ILE A 286 22.97 2.75 -7.51
CA ILE A 286 23.97 3.80 -7.27
C ILE A 286 25.38 3.27 -7.48
N LEU A 287 25.68 2.07 -6.99
CA LEU A 287 26.98 1.42 -7.18
C LEU A 287 27.26 1.19 -8.67
N ALA A 288 26.29 0.65 -9.40
CA ALA A 288 26.39 0.44 -10.85
C ALA A 288 26.61 1.77 -11.60
N ALA A 289 25.87 2.82 -11.23
CA ALA A 289 26.02 4.16 -11.81
C ALA A 289 27.42 4.74 -11.55
N ASN A 290 27.91 4.64 -10.31
CA ASN A 290 29.25 5.10 -9.93
C ASN A 290 30.34 4.32 -10.65
N GLN A 291 30.19 2.99 -10.76
CA GLN A 291 31.15 2.13 -11.46
C GLN A 291 31.23 2.51 -12.95
N LEU A 292 30.08 2.73 -13.59
CA LEU A 292 30.03 3.18 -14.98
C LEU A 292 30.68 4.56 -15.14
N SER A 293 30.38 5.50 -14.23
CA SER A 293 30.94 6.85 -14.21
C SER A 293 32.46 6.88 -13.96
N ALA A 294 33.01 5.87 -13.29
CA ALA A 294 34.44 5.69 -13.08
C ALA A 294 35.14 5.12 -14.32
N TRP A 295 34.50 4.21 -15.05
CA TRP A 295 35.10 3.52 -16.20
C TRP A 295 34.93 4.24 -17.54
N ARG A 296 33.85 5.00 -17.72
CA ARG A 296 33.58 5.74 -18.95
C ARG A 296 32.78 7.02 -18.69
N SER A 297 33.14 8.11 -19.34
CA SER A 297 32.30 9.32 -19.42
C SER A 297 31.25 9.16 -20.54
N VAL A 298 30.29 8.24 -20.38
CA VAL A 298 29.58 7.68 -21.54
C VAL A 298 28.55 8.62 -22.18
N LEU A 299 27.84 9.46 -21.42
CA LEU A 299 26.68 10.20 -21.94
C LEU A 299 26.67 11.69 -21.55
N PRO A 300 26.18 12.57 -22.46
CA PRO A 300 26.00 13.98 -22.15
C PRO A 300 24.84 14.17 -21.16
N LEU A 301 24.90 15.21 -20.32
CA LEU A 301 23.88 15.49 -19.30
C LEU A 301 22.42 15.49 -19.85
N PRO A 302 22.09 16.05 -21.03
CA PRO A 302 20.74 15.95 -21.59
C PRO A 302 20.26 14.51 -21.76
N ALA A 303 21.14 13.59 -22.18
CA ALA A 303 20.78 12.18 -22.34
C ALA A 303 20.53 11.50 -21.00
N LEU A 304 21.28 11.86 -19.95
CA LEU A 304 21.06 11.34 -18.59
C LEU A 304 19.72 11.81 -18.02
N TYR A 305 19.39 13.09 -18.16
CA TYR A 305 18.07 13.61 -17.79
C TYR A 305 16.94 13.02 -18.64
N GLY A 306 17.18 12.78 -19.93
CA GLY A 306 16.24 12.09 -20.81
C GLY A 306 15.96 10.65 -20.36
N GLY A 307 17.01 9.90 -19.99
CA GLY A 307 16.88 8.57 -19.41
C GLY A 307 16.13 8.57 -18.08
N LEU A 308 16.47 9.50 -17.18
CA LEU A 308 15.75 9.71 -15.92
C LEU A 308 14.26 9.97 -16.14
N ALA A 309 13.94 10.90 -17.04
CA ALA A 309 12.55 11.22 -17.39
C ALA A 309 11.81 10.01 -17.99
N ALA A 310 12.46 9.29 -18.90
CA ALA A 310 11.88 8.09 -19.50
C ALA A 310 11.59 7.01 -18.45
N THR A 311 12.52 6.77 -17.52
CA THR A 311 12.32 5.77 -16.45
C THR A 311 11.21 6.17 -15.47
N LEU A 312 11.08 7.46 -15.12
CA LEU A 312 9.97 7.96 -14.29
C LEU A 312 8.62 7.85 -15.00
N LEU A 313 8.57 8.16 -16.30
CA LEU A 313 7.35 7.99 -17.11
C LEU A 313 6.99 6.52 -17.26
N LEU A 314 7.98 5.63 -17.42
CA LEU A 314 7.77 4.19 -17.47
C LEU A 314 7.20 3.67 -16.14
N GLN A 315 7.78 4.08 -15.01
CA GLN A 315 7.28 3.76 -13.68
C GLN A 315 5.81 4.19 -13.50
N ARG A 316 5.43 5.35 -14.06
CA ARG A 316 4.05 5.84 -14.04
C ARG A 316 3.11 5.09 -14.98
N ALA A 317 3.61 4.62 -16.11
CA ALA A 317 2.82 3.96 -17.15
C ALA A 317 2.47 2.51 -16.78
N ILE A 318 3.34 1.82 -16.04
CA ILE A 318 3.11 0.42 -15.64
C ILE A 318 2.23 0.38 -14.38
N PRO A 319 0.98 -0.12 -14.47
CA PRO A 319 0.11 -0.20 -13.30
C PRO A 319 0.63 -1.26 -12.33
N LEU A 320 0.40 -1.03 -11.04
CA LEU A 320 0.79 -1.93 -9.97
C LEU A 320 0.24 -3.36 -10.17
N SER A 321 -1.01 -3.45 -10.63
CA SER A 321 -1.70 -4.71 -10.91
C SER A 321 -0.99 -5.58 -11.93
N TRP A 322 -0.21 -4.99 -12.84
CA TRP A 322 0.59 -5.77 -13.80
C TRP A 322 1.69 -6.57 -13.11
N TYR A 323 2.46 -5.96 -12.21
CA TYR A 323 3.49 -6.66 -11.44
C TYR A 323 2.91 -7.80 -10.61
N LEU A 324 1.70 -7.61 -10.10
CA LEU A 324 0.98 -8.61 -9.32
C LEU A 324 0.54 -9.83 -10.16
N THR A 325 0.46 -9.71 -11.49
CA THR A 325 0.26 -10.87 -12.38
C THR A 325 1.50 -11.73 -12.57
N LEU A 326 2.70 -11.20 -12.28
CA LEU A 326 3.95 -11.93 -12.40
C LEU A 326 4.15 -12.88 -11.22
N SER A 327 4.81 -14.02 -11.49
CA SER A 327 5.35 -14.88 -10.45
C SER A 327 6.40 -14.13 -9.63
N PHE A 328 6.64 -14.55 -8.39
CA PHE A 328 7.58 -13.88 -7.49
C PHE A 328 8.98 -13.69 -8.13
N GLU A 329 9.50 -14.75 -8.77
CA GLU A 329 10.81 -14.76 -9.45
C GLU A 329 10.93 -13.73 -10.58
N LEU A 330 9.81 -13.38 -11.24
CA LEU A 330 9.78 -12.38 -12.30
C LEU A 330 9.42 -10.99 -11.78
N ARG A 331 8.53 -10.93 -10.78
CA ARG A 331 8.08 -9.69 -10.14
C ARG A 331 9.26 -8.97 -9.48
N LEU A 332 10.11 -9.72 -8.78
CA LEU A 332 11.25 -9.19 -8.05
C LEU A 332 12.23 -8.41 -8.95
N PRO A 333 12.82 -9.01 -10.01
CA PRO A 333 13.70 -8.29 -10.92
C PRO A 333 12.96 -7.23 -11.75
N ALA A 334 11.70 -7.46 -12.16
CA ALA A 334 10.94 -6.47 -12.92
C ALA A 334 10.70 -5.19 -12.10
N ALA A 335 10.23 -5.33 -10.86
CA ALA A 335 10.04 -4.20 -9.96
C ALA A 335 11.37 -3.56 -9.57
N GLY A 336 12.39 -4.37 -9.26
CA GLY A 336 13.74 -3.89 -8.97
C GLY A 336 14.32 -3.02 -10.09
N LEU A 337 14.19 -3.46 -11.35
CA LEU A 337 14.65 -2.70 -12.51
C LEU A 337 13.83 -1.44 -12.74
N VAL A 338 12.50 -1.52 -12.75
CA VAL A 338 11.67 -0.33 -13.06
C VAL A 338 11.76 0.73 -11.97
N PHE A 339 11.68 0.35 -10.70
CA PHE A 339 11.79 1.28 -9.58
C PHE A 339 13.24 1.68 -9.29
N GLY A 340 14.22 0.85 -9.65
CA GLY A 340 15.65 1.13 -9.47
C GLY A 340 16.27 2.02 -10.56
N ALA A 341 15.80 1.91 -11.80
CA ALA A 341 16.39 2.61 -12.93
C ALA A 341 16.42 4.15 -12.80
N PRO A 342 15.40 4.83 -12.25
CA PRO A 342 15.49 6.26 -11.96
C PRO A 342 16.67 6.61 -11.05
N PHE A 343 16.95 5.80 -10.02
CA PHE A 343 18.09 6.02 -9.12
C PHE A 343 19.43 5.89 -9.83
N PHE A 344 19.55 4.95 -10.77
CA PHE A 344 20.75 4.80 -11.60
C PHE A 344 21.03 6.09 -12.40
N PHE A 345 20.04 6.62 -13.12
CA PHE A 345 20.21 7.87 -13.87
C PHE A 345 20.42 9.09 -12.96
N ALA A 346 19.69 9.17 -11.84
CA ALA A 346 19.85 10.23 -10.85
C ALA A 346 21.28 10.25 -10.28
N ALA A 347 21.85 9.08 -9.98
CA ALA A 347 23.22 8.93 -9.50
C ALA A 347 24.25 9.36 -10.57
N LEU A 348 24.03 9.02 -11.84
CA LEU A 348 24.90 9.49 -12.94
C LEU A 348 24.85 11.02 -13.10
N VAL A 349 23.65 11.61 -13.04
CA VAL A 349 23.47 13.07 -13.06
C VAL A 349 24.21 13.71 -11.89
N PHE A 350 23.99 13.20 -10.67
CA PHE A 350 24.62 13.71 -9.46
C PHE A 350 26.14 13.62 -9.53
N ALA A 351 26.70 12.46 -9.88
CA ALA A 351 28.15 12.26 -9.97
C ALA A 351 28.79 13.20 -11.00
N ARG A 352 28.15 13.39 -12.16
CA ARG A 352 28.65 14.30 -13.20
C ARG A 352 28.57 15.77 -12.78
N SER A 353 27.48 16.19 -12.17
CA SER A 353 27.33 17.55 -11.65
C SER A 353 28.30 17.85 -10.50
N LEU A 354 28.52 16.88 -9.61
CA LEU A 354 29.44 17.02 -8.48
C LEU A 354 30.89 17.20 -8.95
N ARG A 355 31.33 16.43 -9.96
CA ARG A 355 32.67 16.58 -10.58
C ARG A 355 32.88 17.96 -11.20
N ALA A 356 31.83 18.62 -11.67
CA ALA A 356 31.90 19.95 -12.27
C ALA A 356 31.84 21.09 -11.23
N THR A 357 31.60 20.78 -9.96
CA THR A 357 31.37 21.78 -8.90
C THR A 357 32.65 22.12 -8.16
N ALA A 358 32.97 23.41 -8.03
CA ALA A 358 34.14 23.88 -7.27
C ALA A 358 33.99 23.76 -5.74
N HIS A 359 32.76 23.87 -5.21
CA HIS A 359 32.47 23.83 -3.77
C HIS A 359 31.61 22.63 -3.39
N VAL A 360 32.26 21.47 -3.22
CA VAL A 360 31.60 20.19 -2.88
C VAL A 360 30.77 20.25 -1.58
N PRO A 361 31.25 20.85 -0.47
CA PRO A 361 30.46 20.89 0.77
C PRO A 361 29.10 21.61 0.63
N GLU A 362 29.06 22.71 -0.13
CA GLU A 362 27.81 23.46 -0.39
C GLU A 362 26.83 22.64 -1.23
N ALA A 363 27.34 21.89 -2.21
CA ALA A 363 26.52 21.01 -3.05
C ALA A 363 25.91 19.87 -2.24
N LEU A 364 26.70 19.20 -1.41
CA LEU A 364 26.22 18.14 -0.52
C LEU A 364 25.22 18.66 0.52
N GLY A 365 25.50 19.80 1.15
CA GLY A 365 24.58 20.44 2.10
C GLY A 365 23.25 20.83 1.44
N SER A 366 23.30 21.41 0.25
CA SER A 366 22.09 21.75 -0.52
C SER A 366 21.29 20.50 -0.89
N ASN A 367 21.97 19.41 -1.27
CA ASN A 367 21.35 18.14 -1.60
C ASN A 367 20.63 17.52 -0.39
N LEU A 368 21.26 17.51 0.78
CA LEU A 368 20.65 17.01 2.02
C LEU A 368 19.43 17.85 2.45
N LEU A 369 19.52 19.18 2.37
CA LEU A 369 18.37 20.07 2.61
C LEU A 369 17.21 19.77 1.66
N GLY A 370 17.53 19.55 0.39
CA GLY A 370 16.58 19.14 -0.62
C GLY A 370 15.90 17.83 -0.27
N ALA A 371 16.69 16.82 0.14
CA ALA A 371 16.19 15.52 0.55
C ALA A 371 15.12 15.65 1.64
N VAL A 372 15.37 16.40 2.72
CA VAL A 372 14.36 16.65 3.78
C VAL A 372 13.03 17.16 3.20
N VAL A 373 13.09 18.14 2.29
CA VAL A 373 11.89 18.65 1.61
C VAL A 373 11.24 17.57 0.74
N GLY A 374 12.02 16.79 0.00
CA GLY A 374 11.56 15.64 -0.78
C GLY A 374 10.79 14.61 0.05
N GLY A 375 11.28 14.30 1.25
CA GLY A 375 10.60 13.41 2.19
C GLY A 375 9.25 13.97 2.62
N CYS A 376 9.17 15.27 2.92
CA CYS A 376 7.91 15.95 3.22
C CYS A 376 6.94 15.96 2.02
N LEU A 377 7.45 16.07 0.79
CA LEU A 377 6.62 16.07 -0.42
C LEU A 377 5.91 14.73 -0.67
N GLU A 378 6.35 13.62 -0.06
CA GLU A 378 5.62 12.33 -0.11
C GLU A 378 4.18 12.47 0.37
N TYR A 379 3.93 13.31 1.37
CA TYR A 379 2.60 13.52 1.94
C TYR A 379 1.61 14.13 0.95
N LEU A 380 2.07 14.70 -0.17
CA LEU A 380 1.17 15.09 -1.26
C LEU A 380 0.42 13.90 -1.85
N SER A 381 0.88 12.66 -1.64
CA SER A 381 0.14 11.44 -1.99
C SER A 381 -1.24 11.37 -1.34
N LEU A 382 -1.41 11.92 -0.12
CA LEU A 382 -2.70 12.00 0.56
C LEU A 382 -3.73 12.84 -0.22
N TYR A 383 -3.25 13.79 -1.01
CA TYR A 383 -4.09 14.67 -1.82
C TYR A 383 -4.18 14.21 -3.28
N LEU A 384 -3.03 13.91 -3.90
CA LEU A 384 -2.92 13.63 -5.34
C LEU A 384 -3.05 12.15 -5.70
N GLY A 385 -2.73 11.23 -4.78
CA GLY A 385 -2.50 9.81 -5.07
C GLY A 385 -1.02 9.48 -5.24
N LEU A 386 -0.68 8.20 -5.10
CA LEU A 386 0.69 7.68 -5.16
C LEU A 386 1.28 7.76 -6.58
N GLY A 387 0.45 7.55 -7.59
CA GLY A 387 0.81 7.67 -9.00
C GLY A 387 1.14 9.11 -9.43
N ALA A 388 0.87 10.12 -8.62
CA ALA A 388 1.33 11.48 -8.90
C ALA A 388 2.79 11.72 -8.50
N LEU A 389 3.36 10.91 -7.59
CA LEU A 389 4.70 11.12 -7.04
C LEU A 389 5.82 11.02 -8.09
N PRO A 390 5.81 10.07 -9.05
CA PRO A 390 6.81 10.05 -10.12
C PRO A 390 6.78 11.31 -11.01
N LEU A 391 5.58 11.90 -11.22
CA LEU A 391 5.43 13.13 -11.99
C LEU A 391 5.93 14.36 -11.21
N LEU A 392 5.73 14.36 -9.89
CA LEU A 392 6.29 15.39 -9.02
C LEU A 392 7.83 15.31 -9.01
N ALA A 393 8.40 14.11 -8.89
CA ALA A 393 9.84 13.88 -9.01
C ALA A 393 10.38 14.33 -10.37
N LEU A 394 9.66 14.05 -11.46
CA LEU A 394 10.00 14.54 -12.80
C LEU A 394 10.04 16.07 -12.86
N GLY A 395 9.06 16.74 -12.26
CA GLY A 395 9.03 18.20 -12.15
C GLY A 395 10.24 18.75 -11.39
N LEU A 396 10.58 18.15 -10.23
CA LEU A 396 11.75 18.53 -9.44
C LEU A 396 13.06 18.33 -10.22
N TYR A 397 13.21 17.22 -10.94
CA TYR A 397 14.37 17.02 -11.83
C TYR A 397 14.39 18.03 -12.99
N GLY A 398 13.23 18.40 -13.55
CA GLY A 398 13.12 19.47 -14.54
C GLY A 398 13.60 20.82 -14.01
N ILE A 399 13.25 21.17 -12.77
CA ILE A 399 13.75 22.39 -12.12
C ILE A 399 15.26 22.29 -11.88
N SER A 400 15.75 21.14 -11.41
CA SER A 400 17.19 20.88 -11.26
C SER A 400 17.95 21.08 -12.57
N TRP A 401 17.40 20.60 -13.69
CA TRP A 401 17.95 20.78 -15.03
C TRP A 401 18.04 22.25 -15.46
N ALA A 402 17.01 23.04 -15.15
CA ALA A 402 16.97 24.47 -15.44
C ALA A 402 18.00 25.25 -14.60
N CYS A 403 18.15 24.90 -13.33
CA CYS A 403 19.09 25.54 -12.40
C CYS A 403 20.57 25.17 -12.61
N ARG A 404 20.88 24.23 -13.53
CA ARG A 404 22.25 23.72 -13.72
C ARG A 404 23.29 24.77 -14.14
N ARG A 405 22.86 25.85 -14.80
CA ARG A 405 23.74 26.94 -15.26
C ARG A 405 24.07 27.95 -14.17
N ALA A 406 23.34 27.91 -13.06
CA ALA A 406 23.54 28.76 -11.89
C ALA A 406 24.30 28.03 -10.76
N ALA A 407 24.83 26.83 -11.03
CA ALA A 407 25.57 25.99 -10.09
C ALA A 407 27.07 26.10 -10.34
#